data_AF-A0A965QUU8-F1
#
_entry.id   AF-A0A965QUU8-F1
#
_cell.length_a   1.000
_cell.length_b   1.000
_cell.length_c   1.000
_cell.angle_alpha   90.00
_cell.angle_beta   90.00
_cell.angle_gamma   90.00
#
_symmetry.space_group_name_H-M   'P 1'
#
loop_
_entity.id
_entity.type
_entity.pdbx_description
1 polymer ?
#
loop_
_entity_poly.entity_id
_entity_poly.type
_entity_poly.pdbx_seq_one_letter_code
_entity_poly.pdbx_strand_id
1 'polypeptide(L)'
;MRCDPAVTSRCTAACLAVWAAIAPAAAADPVATADAAFVQAAADLGRRASAAGADELAGLIRGWQLPAEVDRQHALAVPARLEKPATIDTAAETAIWDDFVAARRDRAAALFAAARAGTAPRTDGGDEPSHRDSCAAVALLYRALRDDPDHESARKAAGWVRRGDLWVAPQAARRLDKGEEYDPAFGWLPRGRLGRYLAGERHDRGRWMTAEEDAARVLPVDRGRRFVTDHWEILSTAPLEDTAGLASRLEETSQAWRQVFGGFGVD
;
A
#
# COMPACT_ATOMS: atom_id res chain seq x y z
N MET A 1 54.53 74.70 -39.14
CA MET A 1 53.36 75.35 -38.52
C MET A 1 52.12 74.95 -39.32
N ARG A 2 51.38 73.97 -38.79
CA ARG A 2 49.96 73.60 -39.01
C ARG A 2 49.82 72.11 -38.69
N CYS A 3 48.99 71.85 -37.69
CA CYS A 3 48.70 70.56 -37.08
C CYS A 3 47.80 69.71 -37.97
N ASP A 4 47.92 68.39 -37.85
CA ASP A 4 46.77 67.48 -37.93
C ASP A 4 47.07 66.17 -37.18
N PRO A 5 46.27 65.80 -36.17
CA PRO A 5 46.28 64.47 -35.57
C PRO A 5 45.02 63.70 -36.02
N ALA A 6 45.20 62.65 -36.83
CA ALA A 6 44.12 61.70 -37.13
C ALA A 6 44.40 60.36 -36.47
N VAL A 7 43.53 60.08 -35.51
CA VAL A 7 43.51 58.94 -34.59
C VAL A 7 42.99 57.67 -35.28
N THR A 8 43.59 56.55 -34.87
CA THR A 8 43.20 55.15 -35.02
C THR A 8 41.68 54.85 -35.00
N SER A 9 41.21 54.02 -35.94
CA SER A 9 40.11 53.09 -35.67
C SER A 9 40.11 51.93 -36.68
N ARG A 10 40.43 50.73 -36.18
CA ARG A 10 40.25 49.45 -36.86
C ARG A 10 38.87 48.91 -36.47
N CYS A 11 37.93 48.83 -37.40
CA CYS A 11 36.66 48.13 -37.22
C CYS A 11 36.83 46.63 -37.51
N THR A 12 36.99 45.83 -36.47
CA THR A 12 36.79 44.37 -36.51
C THR A 12 35.30 44.09 -36.33
N ALA A 13 34.62 43.70 -37.40
CA ALA A 13 33.25 43.18 -37.34
C ALA A 13 33.28 41.76 -36.75
N ALA A 14 32.80 41.60 -35.52
CA ALA A 14 32.62 40.31 -34.88
C ALA A 14 31.27 39.70 -35.27
N CYS A 15 31.30 38.51 -35.86
CA CYS A 15 30.13 37.66 -36.06
C CYS A 15 29.66 37.11 -34.70
N LEU A 16 28.51 37.57 -34.21
CA LEU A 16 27.78 36.92 -33.13
C LEU A 16 26.95 35.78 -33.70
N ALA A 17 27.50 34.56 -33.68
CA ALA A 17 26.74 33.34 -33.85
C ALA A 17 25.93 33.08 -32.57
N VAL A 18 24.61 33.28 -32.64
CA VAL A 18 23.66 32.89 -31.61
C VAL A 18 23.56 31.36 -31.64
N TRP A 19 24.28 30.68 -30.75
CA TRP A 19 23.98 29.30 -30.40
C TRP A 19 22.80 29.30 -29.44
N ALA A 20 21.60 29.04 -29.97
CA ALA A 20 20.47 28.65 -29.14
C ALA A 20 20.78 27.26 -28.58
N ALA A 21 21.16 27.19 -27.31
CA ALA A 21 21.25 25.93 -26.60
C ALA A 21 19.84 25.30 -26.54
N ILE A 22 19.64 24.21 -27.29
CA ILE A 22 18.48 23.35 -27.12
C ILE A 22 18.65 22.71 -25.75
N ALA A 23 17.89 23.20 -24.75
CA ALA A 23 17.83 22.55 -23.45
C ALA A 23 17.35 21.10 -23.67
N PRO A 24 18.01 20.10 -23.06
CA PRO A 24 17.50 18.73 -23.11
C PRO A 24 16.10 18.72 -22.52
N ALA A 25 15.15 18.13 -23.24
CA ALA A 25 13.81 17.89 -22.72
C ALA A 25 13.95 17.16 -21.38
N ALA A 26 13.40 17.73 -20.30
CA ALA A 26 13.38 17.08 -19.01
C ALA A 26 12.83 15.66 -19.19
N ALA A 27 13.57 14.65 -18.73
CA ALA A 27 13.10 13.27 -18.77
C ALA A 27 11.74 13.21 -18.10
N ALA A 28 10.74 12.62 -18.78
CA ALA A 28 9.40 12.52 -18.24
C ALA A 28 9.43 11.78 -16.90
N ASP A 29 8.68 12.29 -15.92
CA ASP A 29 8.51 11.62 -14.63
C ASP A 29 7.91 10.22 -14.87
N PRO A 30 8.62 9.13 -14.50
CA PRO A 30 8.17 7.77 -14.74
C PRO A 30 6.84 7.48 -14.01
N VAL A 31 6.60 8.10 -12.85
CA VAL A 31 5.33 7.95 -12.12
C VAL A 31 4.20 8.59 -12.90
N ALA A 32 4.37 9.85 -13.32
CA ALA A 32 3.35 10.55 -14.12
C ALA A 32 3.05 9.83 -15.44
N THR A 33 4.08 9.25 -16.07
CA THR A 33 3.93 8.45 -17.29
C THR A 33 3.12 7.18 -17.05
N ALA A 34 3.44 6.44 -15.98
CA ALA A 34 2.72 5.23 -15.59
C ALA A 34 1.26 5.52 -15.19
N ASP A 35 1.02 6.60 -14.46
CA ASP A 35 -0.33 7.05 -14.11
C ASP A 35 -1.15 7.42 -15.35
N ALA A 36 -0.56 8.17 -16.29
CA ALA A 36 -1.25 8.54 -17.54
C ALA A 36 -1.62 7.29 -18.38
N ALA A 37 -0.69 6.35 -18.53
CA ALA A 37 -0.94 5.09 -19.22
C ALA A 37 -2.05 4.27 -18.55
N PHE A 38 -2.04 4.17 -17.22
CA PHE A 38 -3.08 3.47 -16.47
C PHE A 38 -4.44 4.15 -16.59
N VAL A 39 -4.51 5.48 -16.51
CA VAL A 39 -5.76 6.25 -16.68
C VAL A 39 -6.37 5.98 -18.06
N GLN A 40 -5.53 5.98 -19.11
CA GLN A 40 -5.98 5.66 -20.46
C GLN A 40 -6.49 4.22 -20.59
N ALA A 41 -5.74 3.24 -20.05
CA ALA A 41 -6.12 1.84 -20.06
C ALA A 41 -7.43 1.60 -19.29
N ALA A 42 -7.57 2.15 -18.08
CA ALA A 42 -8.77 2.03 -17.27
C ALA A 42 -10.01 2.66 -17.94
N ALA A 43 -9.84 3.80 -18.62
CA ALA A 43 -10.92 4.41 -19.38
C ALA A 43 -11.38 3.53 -20.56
N ASP A 44 -10.44 2.88 -21.25
CA ASP A 44 -10.77 1.94 -22.33
C ASP A 44 -11.45 0.67 -21.83
N LEU A 45 -10.89 0.04 -20.79
CA LEU A 45 -11.43 -1.15 -20.16
C LEU A 45 -12.82 -0.90 -19.56
N GLY A 46 -13.04 0.27 -18.97
CA GLY A 46 -14.37 0.70 -18.50
C GLY A 46 -15.39 0.78 -19.64
N ARG A 47 -15.02 1.33 -20.80
CA ARG A 47 -15.90 1.34 -21.99
C ARG A 47 -16.20 -0.07 -22.50
N ARG A 48 -15.19 -0.93 -22.56
CA ARG A 48 -15.33 -2.34 -22.97
C ARG A 48 -16.29 -3.10 -22.03
N ALA A 49 -16.15 -2.90 -20.72
CA ALA A 49 -17.03 -3.51 -19.73
C ALA A 49 -18.48 -3.05 -19.89
N SER A 50 -18.73 -1.74 -20.02
CA SER A 50 -20.08 -1.22 -20.28
C SER A 50 -20.67 -1.74 -21.61
N ALA A 51 -19.87 -1.83 -22.67
CA ALA A 51 -20.33 -2.38 -23.96
C ALA A 51 -20.69 -3.88 -23.88
N ALA A 52 -20.08 -4.61 -22.94
CA ALA A 52 -20.39 -6.01 -22.65
C ALA A 52 -21.55 -6.19 -21.66
N GLY A 53 -22.15 -5.12 -21.15
CA GLY A 53 -23.20 -5.17 -20.12
C GLY A 53 -22.68 -5.44 -18.69
N ALA A 54 -21.36 -5.39 -18.49
CA ALA A 54 -20.71 -5.67 -17.21
C ALA A 54 -20.57 -4.40 -16.36
N ASP A 55 -21.70 -3.82 -15.96
CA ASP A 55 -21.75 -2.51 -15.30
C ASP A 55 -21.00 -2.47 -13.95
N GLU A 56 -21.01 -3.56 -13.20
CA GLU A 56 -20.27 -3.66 -11.93
C GLU A 56 -18.76 -3.61 -12.16
N LEU A 57 -18.26 -4.37 -13.14
CA LEU A 57 -16.85 -4.35 -13.54
C LEU A 57 -16.45 -2.95 -14.06
N ALA A 58 -17.30 -2.32 -14.88
CA ALA A 58 -17.07 -0.95 -15.35
C ALA A 58 -17.04 0.07 -14.20
N GLY A 59 -17.90 -0.12 -13.19
CA GLY A 59 -17.91 0.67 -11.96
C GLY A 59 -16.62 0.49 -11.16
N LEU A 60 -16.20 -0.75 -10.95
CA LEU A 60 -14.96 -1.10 -10.23
C LEU A 60 -13.72 -0.47 -10.90
N ILE A 61 -13.59 -0.62 -12.22
CA ILE A 61 -12.44 -0.09 -12.97
C ILE A 61 -12.38 1.45 -12.87
N ARG A 62 -13.52 2.14 -13.04
CA ARG A 62 -13.58 3.60 -12.93
C ARG A 62 -13.30 4.08 -11.51
N GLY A 63 -13.82 3.37 -10.51
CA GLY A 63 -13.59 3.66 -9.09
C GLY A 63 -12.16 3.36 -8.61
N TRP A 64 -11.32 2.74 -9.44
CA TRP A 64 -9.96 2.39 -9.03
C TRP A 64 -9.03 3.61 -8.94
N GLN A 65 -9.35 4.72 -9.58
CA GLN A 65 -8.53 5.94 -9.47
C GLN A 65 -8.64 6.54 -8.07
N LEU A 66 -7.48 6.88 -7.50
CA LEU A 66 -7.45 7.60 -6.23
C LEU A 66 -7.86 9.06 -6.46
N PRO A 67 -8.63 9.67 -5.55
CA PRO A 67 -8.86 11.11 -5.58
C PRO A 67 -7.56 11.91 -5.53
N ALA A 68 -7.60 13.17 -5.97
CA ALA A 68 -6.44 14.05 -5.86
C ALA A 68 -6.05 14.30 -4.39
N GLU A 69 -4.76 14.27 -4.09
CA GLU A 69 -4.19 14.46 -2.75
C GLU A 69 -3.98 15.93 -2.39
N VAL A 70 -4.99 16.77 -2.60
CA VAL A 70 -4.87 18.22 -2.37
C VAL A 70 -4.68 18.53 -0.87
N ASP A 71 -5.42 17.82 -0.01
CA ASP A 71 -5.53 18.09 1.43
C ASP A 71 -5.55 16.83 2.29
N ARG A 72 -5.18 15.68 1.71
CA ARG A 72 -5.31 14.36 2.35
C ARG A 72 -4.13 13.45 2.00
N GLN A 73 -3.80 12.57 2.92
CA GLN A 73 -2.94 11.42 2.66
C GLN A 73 -3.81 10.16 2.61
N HIS A 74 -3.46 9.25 1.70
CA HIS A 74 -4.15 7.97 1.58
C HIS A 74 -3.46 6.90 2.43
N ALA A 75 -4.20 6.32 3.37
CA ALA A 75 -3.87 5.02 3.94
C ALA A 75 -4.64 3.95 3.15
N LEU A 76 -3.91 3.10 2.44
CA LEU A 76 -4.47 2.12 1.53
C LEU A 76 -4.59 0.76 2.23
N ALA A 77 -5.76 0.15 2.14
CA ALA A 77 -5.94 -1.25 2.48
C ALA A 77 -5.23 -2.11 1.41
N VAL A 78 -4.28 -2.94 1.86
CA VAL A 78 -3.57 -3.89 0.99
C VAL A 78 -4.15 -5.28 1.27
N PRO A 79 -4.93 -5.87 0.34
CA PRO A 79 -5.51 -7.19 0.54
C PRO A 79 -4.40 -8.25 0.61
N ALA A 80 -4.67 -9.43 1.20
CA ALA A 80 -3.64 -10.46 1.36
C ALA A 80 -3.12 -11.04 0.02
N ARG A 81 -3.98 -11.02 -1.01
CA ARG A 81 -3.71 -11.49 -2.38
C ARG A 81 -4.65 -10.80 -3.36
N LEU A 82 -4.37 -10.91 -4.66
CA LEU A 82 -5.31 -10.48 -5.69
C LEU A 82 -6.43 -11.52 -5.85
N GLU A 83 -7.68 -11.09 -5.71
CA GLU A 83 -8.86 -11.94 -5.91
C GLU A 83 -9.73 -11.40 -7.04
N LYS A 84 -10.21 -12.30 -7.90
CA LYS A 84 -11.19 -11.97 -8.93
C LYS A 84 -12.57 -11.86 -8.27
N PRO A 85 -13.32 -10.75 -8.44
CA PRO A 85 -14.69 -10.64 -7.95
C PRO A 85 -15.57 -11.79 -8.45
N ALA A 86 -16.44 -12.31 -7.58
CA ALA A 86 -17.35 -13.41 -7.92
C ALA A 86 -18.37 -13.03 -9.02
N THR A 87 -18.59 -11.74 -9.22
CA THR A 87 -19.47 -11.16 -10.24
C THR A 87 -18.88 -11.21 -11.65
N ILE A 88 -17.61 -11.63 -11.80
CA ILE A 88 -16.94 -11.84 -13.08
C ILE A 88 -17.06 -13.31 -13.47
N ASP A 89 -18.13 -13.64 -14.20
CA ASP A 89 -18.53 -15.02 -14.49
C ASP A 89 -18.50 -15.36 -15.99
N THR A 90 -18.43 -14.36 -16.87
CA THR A 90 -18.30 -14.58 -18.31
C THR A 90 -16.85 -14.56 -18.79
N ALA A 91 -16.61 -15.17 -19.96
CA ALA A 91 -15.30 -15.13 -20.61
C ALA A 91 -14.91 -13.71 -21.05
N ALA A 92 -15.88 -12.90 -21.48
CA ALA A 92 -15.66 -11.51 -21.89
C ALA A 92 -15.24 -10.64 -20.70
N GLU A 93 -15.94 -10.76 -19.56
CA GLU A 93 -15.57 -10.04 -18.33
C GLU A 93 -14.24 -10.52 -17.77
N THR A 94 -13.96 -11.83 -17.83
CA THR A 94 -12.67 -12.38 -17.39
C THR A 94 -11.52 -11.80 -18.22
N ALA A 95 -11.66 -11.69 -19.54
CA ALA A 95 -10.65 -11.05 -20.38
C ALA A 95 -10.43 -9.56 -20.03
N ILE A 96 -11.51 -8.80 -19.77
CA ILE A 96 -11.40 -7.39 -19.35
C ILE A 96 -10.75 -7.27 -17.96
N TRP A 97 -11.07 -8.18 -17.04
CA TRP A 97 -10.46 -8.25 -15.73
C TRP A 97 -8.96 -8.55 -15.81
N ASP A 98 -8.57 -9.52 -16.64
CA ASP A 98 -7.17 -9.89 -16.81
C ASP A 98 -6.34 -8.72 -17.39
N ASP A 99 -6.89 -8.01 -18.39
CA ASP A 99 -6.28 -6.79 -18.93
C ASP A 99 -6.19 -5.67 -17.87
N PHE A 100 -7.21 -5.53 -17.02
CA PHE A 100 -7.20 -4.57 -15.91
C PHE A 100 -6.13 -4.90 -14.87
N VAL A 101 -5.99 -6.18 -14.51
CA VAL A 101 -4.94 -6.66 -13.62
C VAL A 101 -3.55 -6.45 -14.22
N ALA A 102 -3.39 -6.69 -15.54
CA ALA A 102 -2.13 -6.42 -16.23
C ALA A 102 -1.76 -4.93 -16.16
N ALA A 103 -2.69 -4.03 -16.49
CA ALA A 103 -2.46 -2.58 -16.40
C ALA A 103 -2.13 -2.12 -14.97
N ARG A 104 -2.76 -2.71 -13.96
CA ARG A 104 -2.42 -2.46 -12.54
C ARG A 104 -1.01 -2.91 -12.21
N ARG A 105 -0.60 -4.11 -12.64
CA ARG A 105 0.75 -4.65 -12.40
C ARG A 105 1.84 -3.80 -13.05
N ASP A 106 1.62 -3.34 -14.27
CA ASP A 106 2.56 -2.46 -14.97
C ASP A 106 2.75 -1.15 -14.19
N ARG A 107 1.66 -0.55 -13.72
CA ARG A 107 1.73 0.65 -12.87
C ARG A 107 2.41 0.35 -11.54
N ALA A 108 2.08 -0.75 -10.89
CA ALA A 108 2.69 -1.17 -9.62
C ALA A 108 4.22 -1.28 -9.73
N ALA A 109 4.72 -1.89 -10.80
CA ALA A 109 6.15 -2.02 -11.06
C ALA A 109 6.84 -0.66 -11.19
N ALA A 110 6.24 0.28 -11.92
CA ALA A 110 6.76 1.64 -12.08
C ALA A 110 6.75 2.43 -10.75
N LEU A 111 5.65 2.34 -9.99
CA LEU A 111 5.52 2.97 -8.67
C LEU A 111 6.56 2.42 -7.68
N PHE A 112 6.75 1.10 -7.65
CA PHE A 112 7.75 0.47 -6.79
C PHE A 112 9.18 0.87 -7.20
N ALA A 113 9.48 0.92 -8.50
CA ALA A 113 10.78 1.39 -8.98
C ALA A 113 11.07 2.83 -8.53
N ALA A 114 10.09 3.73 -8.62
CA ALA A 114 10.20 5.10 -8.14
C ALA A 114 10.35 5.18 -6.62
N ALA A 115 9.61 4.37 -5.85
CA ALA A 115 9.75 4.27 -4.40
C ALA A 115 11.18 3.89 -3.97
N ARG A 116 11.78 2.91 -4.67
CA ARG A 116 13.19 2.52 -4.41
C ARG A 116 14.17 3.63 -4.81
N ALA A 117 13.93 4.31 -5.92
CA ALA A 117 14.80 5.40 -6.35
C ALA A 117 14.80 6.57 -5.35
N GLY A 118 13.64 6.89 -4.76
CA GLY A 118 13.51 7.92 -3.73
C GLY A 118 14.17 7.60 -2.38
N THR A 119 14.53 6.34 -2.14
CA THR A 119 15.23 5.88 -0.92
C THR A 119 16.71 5.58 -1.16
N ALA A 120 17.18 5.65 -2.41
CA ALA A 120 18.56 5.39 -2.73
C ALA A 120 19.45 6.55 -2.23
N PRO A 121 20.65 6.25 -1.67
CA PRO A 121 21.64 7.27 -1.36
C PRO A 121 21.94 8.09 -2.61
N ARG A 122 22.04 9.41 -2.48
CA ARG A 122 22.33 10.26 -3.62
C ARG A 122 23.79 10.05 -4.04
N THR A 123 23.99 9.74 -5.32
CA THR A 123 25.33 9.44 -5.87
C THR A 123 26.23 10.66 -5.99
N ASP A 124 25.70 11.87 -5.74
CA ASP A 124 26.42 13.15 -5.78
C ASP A 124 27.09 13.52 -4.44
N GLY A 125 27.08 12.61 -3.46
CA GLY A 125 27.61 12.87 -2.11
C GLY A 125 26.69 13.75 -1.27
N GLY A 126 25.43 13.91 -1.67
CA GLY A 126 24.40 14.59 -0.89
C GLY A 126 23.99 13.82 0.36
N ASP A 127 23.36 14.55 1.29
CA ASP A 127 22.83 14.05 2.57
C ASP A 127 21.87 12.86 2.37
N GLU A 128 21.66 12.10 3.45
CA GLU A 128 20.65 11.03 3.53
C GLU A 128 19.27 11.50 3.06
N PRO A 129 18.41 10.60 2.53
CA PRO A 129 17.06 10.95 2.11
C PRO A 129 16.33 11.73 3.21
N SER A 130 15.72 12.86 2.85
CA SER A 130 14.97 13.62 3.84
C SER A 130 13.75 12.82 4.32
N HIS A 131 13.23 13.12 5.50
CA HIS A 131 11.98 12.52 5.99
C HIS A 131 10.83 12.65 4.97
N ARG A 132 10.80 13.76 4.20
CA ARG A 132 9.83 13.98 3.13
C ARG A 132 9.98 12.96 1.99
N ASP A 133 11.22 12.66 1.60
CA ASP A 133 11.51 11.69 0.54
C ASP A 133 11.14 10.27 1.00
N SER A 134 11.43 9.93 2.26
CA SER A 134 11.01 8.67 2.88
C SER A 134 9.48 8.52 2.92
N CYS A 135 8.73 9.55 3.33
CA CYS A 135 7.27 9.53 3.28
C CYS A 135 6.73 9.37 1.85
N ALA A 136 7.31 10.06 0.87
CA ALA A 136 6.91 9.93 -0.53
C ALA A 136 7.18 8.51 -1.07
N ALA A 137 8.32 7.91 -0.72
CA ALA A 137 8.64 6.54 -1.09
C ALA A 137 7.68 5.53 -0.45
N VAL A 138 7.32 5.70 0.83
CA VAL A 138 6.32 4.86 1.50
C VAL A 138 4.96 5.00 0.81
N ALA A 139 4.53 6.22 0.45
CA ALA A 139 3.27 6.41 -0.27
C ALA A 139 3.25 5.67 -1.62
N LEU A 140 4.33 5.76 -2.40
CA LEU A 140 4.48 5.05 -3.67
C LEU A 140 4.50 3.52 -3.48
N LEU A 141 5.18 3.04 -2.44
CA LEU A 141 5.23 1.62 -2.08
C LEU A 141 3.83 1.05 -1.82
N TYR A 142 3.02 1.74 -1.03
CA TYR A 142 1.66 1.27 -0.71
C TYR A 142 0.69 1.41 -1.89
N ARG A 143 0.89 2.39 -2.78
CA ARG A 143 0.15 2.46 -4.05
C ARG A 143 0.51 1.28 -4.96
N ALA A 144 1.78 0.91 -5.05
CA ALA A 144 2.21 -0.28 -5.78
C ALA A 144 1.55 -1.55 -5.23
N LEU A 145 1.50 -1.71 -3.90
CA LEU A 145 0.86 -2.84 -3.23
C LEU A 145 -0.66 -2.88 -3.37
N ARG A 146 -1.32 -1.72 -3.45
CA ARG A 146 -2.75 -1.66 -3.79
C ARG A 146 -2.99 -2.20 -5.20
N ASP A 147 -2.16 -1.78 -6.15
CA ASP A 147 -2.32 -2.18 -7.54
C ASP A 147 -1.94 -3.64 -7.77
N ASP A 148 -0.84 -4.12 -7.17
CA ASP A 148 -0.42 -5.51 -7.17
C ASP A 148 -0.15 -6.02 -5.73
N PRO A 149 -1.17 -6.59 -5.07
CA PRO A 149 -1.03 -7.15 -3.72
C PRO A 149 -0.05 -8.31 -3.63
N ASP A 150 0.31 -8.94 -4.74
CA ASP A 150 1.23 -10.07 -4.79
C ASP A 150 2.65 -9.64 -5.19
N HIS A 151 2.91 -8.33 -5.33
CA HIS A 151 4.22 -7.79 -5.69
C HIS A 151 5.27 -8.11 -4.63
N GLU A 152 6.04 -9.18 -4.85
CA GLU A 152 6.94 -9.78 -3.86
C GLU A 152 7.96 -8.79 -3.29
N SER A 153 8.64 -8.01 -4.14
CA SER A 153 9.64 -7.05 -3.67
C SER A 153 9.03 -5.91 -2.86
N ALA A 154 7.85 -5.41 -3.25
CA ALA A 154 7.12 -4.40 -2.50
C ALA A 154 6.66 -4.96 -1.16
N ARG A 155 6.19 -6.21 -1.10
CA ARG A 155 5.80 -6.87 0.15
C ARG A 155 6.96 -6.95 1.15
N LYS A 156 8.13 -7.37 0.66
CA LYS A 156 9.35 -7.44 1.48
C LYS A 156 9.80 -6.05 1.94
N ALA A 157 9.75 -5.05 1.06
CA ALA A 157 10.08 -3.66 1.40
C ALA A 157 9.13 -3.09 2.46
N ALA A 158 7.85 -3.48 2.46
CA ALA A 158 6.88 -3.12 3.49
C ALA A 158 7.03 -3.95 4.80
N GLY A 159 8.03 -4.83 4.88
CA GLY A 159 8.33 -5.62 6.07
C GLY A 159 7.49 -6.90 6.24
N TRP A 160 6.69 -7.30 5.25
CA TRP A 160 5.96 -8.57 5.29
C TRP A 160 6.85 -9.74 4.89
N VAL A 161 6.48 -10.91 5.39
CA VAL A 161 7.14 -12.19 5.09
C VAL A 161 6.13 -13.18 4.53
N ARG A 162 6.58 -14.04 3.62
CA ARG A 162 5.74 -15.08 3.02
C ARG A 162 5.69 -16.32 3.91
N ARG A 163 4.48 -16.86 4.11
CA ARG A 163 4.20 -18.14 4.76
C ARG A 163 3.12 -18.87 3.96
N GLY A 164 3.53 -19.95 3.26
CA GLY A 164 2.67 -20.59 2.27
C GLY A 164 2.24 -19.60 1.18
N ASP A 165 0.93 -19.47 1.00
CA ASP A 165 0.33 -18.54 0.03
C ASP A 165 -0.05 -17.18 0.63
N LEU A 166 0.37 -16.89 1.87
CA LEU A 166 0.02 -15.65 2.57
C LEU A 166 1.24 -14.76 2.79
N TRP A 167 1.01 -13.46 2.63
CA TRP A 167 1.88 -12.39 3.12
C TRP A 167 1.41 -11.96 4.50
N VAL A 168 2.28 -12.09 5.50
CA VAL A 168 1.94 -11.82 6.90
C VAL A 168 2.99 -10.95 7.57
N ALA A 169 2.62 -10.30 8.67
CA ALA A 169 3.59 -9.60 9.52
C ALA A 169 4.59 -10.59 10.14
N PRO A 170 5.83 -10.18 10.46
CA PRO A 170 6.82 -11.06 11.08
C PRO A 170 6.35 -11.70 12.41
N GLN A 171 5.54 -10.98 13.19
CA GLN A 171 4.95 -11.48 14.44
C GLN A 171 3.94 -12.60 14.16
N ALA A 172 3.04 -12.38 13.20
CA ALA A 172 2.10 -13.40 12.72
C ALA A 172 2.82 -14.64 12.19
N ALA A 173 3.90 -14.47 11.42
CA ALA A 173 4.70 -15.59 10.92
C ALA A 173 5.23 -16.47 12.06
N ARG A 174 5.76 -15.87 13.14
CA ARG A 174 6.22 -16.63 14.31
C ARG A 174 5.10 -17.39 15.03
N ARG A 175 3.85 -16.90 14.97
CA ARG A 175 2.67 -17.56 15.55
C ARG A 175 2.21 -18.73 14.69
N LEU A 176 2.17 -18.53 13.37
CA LEU A 176 1.91 -19.61 12.40
C LEU A 176 2.96 -20.73 12.53
N ASP A 177 4.24 -20.38 12.67
CA ASP A 177 5.33 -21.34 12.87
C ASP A 177 5.16 -22.14 14.19
N LYS A 178 4.45 -21.60 15.20
CA LYS A 178 4.04 -22.29 16.44
C LYS A 178 2.74 -23.10 16.31
N GLY A 179 2.09 -23.06 15.15
CA GLY A 179 0.81 -23.71 14.88
C GLY A 179 -0.40 -22.99 15.47
N GLU A 180 -0.28 -21.72 15.84
CA GLU A 180 -1.45 -20.90 16.20
C GLU A 180 -2.30 -20.58 14.96
N GLU A 181 -3.58 -20.29 15.19
CA GLU A 181 -4.58 -19.97 14.18
C GLU A 181 -5.18 -18.59 14.50
N TYR A 182 -5.35 -17.73 13.50
CA TYR A 182 -5.98 -16.42 13.68
C TYR A 182 -7.42 -16.44 13.19
N ASP A 183 -8.32 -15.84 13.96
CA ASP A 183 -9.69 -15.56 13.56
C ASP A 183 -10.06 -14.12 13.92
N PRO A 184 -10.69 -13.33 13.03
CA PRO A 184 -11.04 -11.94 13.31
C PRO A 184 -11.94 -11.74 14.54
N ALA A 185 -12.77 -12.73 14.90
CA ALA A 185 -13.66 -12.66 16.06
C ALA A 185 -13.01 -13.14 17.36
N PHE A 186 -11.88 -13.85 17.30
CA PHE A 186 -11.27 -14.50 18.47
C PHE A 186 -9.78 -14.21 18.67
N GLY A 187 -9.13 -13.58 17.69
CA GLY A 187 -7.69 -13.32 17.67
C GLY A 187 -6.87 -14.59 17.44
N TRP A 188 -5.62 -14.55 17.86
CA TRP A 188 -4.71 -15.70 17.83
C TRP A 188 -5.06 -16.74 18.89
N LEU A 189 -5.30 -17.97 18.44
CA LEU A 189 -5.62 -19.12 19.25
C LEU A 189 -4.59 -20.25 19.05
N PRO A 190 -4.24 -21.00 20.11
CA PRO A 190 -3.48 -22.24 19.95
C PRO A 190 -4.16 -23.24 19.00
N ARG A 191 -3.35 -24.07 18.34
CA ARG A 191 -3.80 -25.09 17.39
C ARG A 191 -4.99 -25.89 17.90
N GLY A 192 -6.00 -26.06 17.05
CA GLY A 192 -7.16 -26.92 17.31
C GLY A 192 -8.21 -26.32 18.25
N ARG A 193 -8.02 -25.08 18.74
CA ARG A 193 -9.04 -24.41 19.58
C ARG A 193 -10.08 -23.67 18.76
N LEU A 194 -9.74 -23.21 17.55
CA LEU A 194 -10.63 -22.40 16.71
C LEU A 194 -11.97 -23.10 16.45
N GLY A 195 -11.96 -24.39 16.12
CA GLY A 195 -13.19 -25.16 15.88
C GLY A 195 -14.17 -25.13 17.07
N ARG A 196 -13.68 -25.18 18.31
CA ARG A 196 -14.52 -25.08 19.52
C ARG A 196 -15.05 -23.66 19.74
N TYR A 197 -14.24 -22.65 19.42
CA TYR A 197 -14.67 -21.25 19.48
C TYR A 197 -15.81 -20.96 18.49
N LEU A 198 -15.69 -21.49 17.26
CA LEU A 198 -16.73 -21.43 16.24
C LEU A 198 -17.98 -22.22 16.65
N ALA A 199 -17.83 -23.31 17.40
CA ALA A 199 -18.93 -24.07 17.99
C ALA A 199 -19.58 -23.41 19.23
N GLY A 200 -19.20 -22.18 19.56
CA GLY A 200 -19.80 -21.43 20.66
C GLY A 200 -19.22 -21.74 22.04
N GLU A 201 -18.01 -22.30 22.12
CA GLU A 201 -17.33 -22.53 23.40
C GLU A 201 -16.19 -21.53 23.65
N ARG A 202 -15.82 -21.31 24.91
CA ARG A 202 -14.74 -20.42 25.34
C ARG A 202 -13.84 -21.16 26.31
N HIS A 203 -12.53 -20.94 26.17
CA HIS A 203 -11.54 -21.51 27.06
C HIS A 203 -11.02 -20.43 28.03
N ASP A 204 -11.28 -20.62 29.32
CA ASP A 204 -10.74 -19.76 30.37
C ASP A 204 -10.10 -20.60 31.50
N ARG A 205 -8.86 -20.27 31.88
CA ARG A 205 -8.09 -20.91 32.96
C ARG A 205 -8.16 -22.44 33.00
N GLY A 206 -8.06 -23.10 31.84
CA GLY A 206 -8.05 -24.56 31.74
C GLY A 206 -9.43 -25.21 31.71
N ARG A 207 -10.50 -24.40 31.70
CA ARG A 207 -11.89 -24.87 31.61
C ARG A 207 -12.53 -24.37 30.31
N TRP A 208 -13.29 -25.26 29.69
CA TRP A 208 -14.20 -24.91 28.61
C TRP A 208 -15.59 -24.60 29.17
N MET A 209 -16.24 -23.60 28.60
CA MET A 209 -17.61 -23.19 28.91
C MET A 209 -18.29 -22.70 27.64
N THR A 210 -19.60 -22.53 27.67
CA THR A 210 -20.34 -21.94 26.55
C THR A 210 -20.03 -20.44 26.42
N ALA A 211 -20.23 -19.87 25.24
CA ALA A 211 -20.09 -18.44 24.99
C ALA A 211 -21.08 -17.63 25.82
N GLU A 212 -22.28 -18.16 26.06
CA GLU A 212 -23.31 -17.55 26.92
C GLU A 212 -22.86 -17.48 28.39
N GLU A 213 -22.36 -18.60 28.92
CA GLU A 213 -21.78 -18.64 30.27
C GLU A 213 -20.60 -17.68 30.40
N ASP A 214 -19.71 -17.63 29.39
CA ASP A 214 -18.59 -16.70 29.42
C ASP A 214 -19.07 -15.24 29.40
N ALA A 215 -20.02 -14.89 28.52
CA ALA A 215 -20.55 -13.54 28.39
C ALA A 215 -21.30 -13.06 29.65
N ALA A 216 -21.98 -13.95 30.36
CA ALA A 216 -22.68 -13.64 31.60
C ALA A 216 -21.75 -13.29 32.78
N ARG A 217 -20.45 -13.57 32.67
CA ARG A 217 -19.49 -13.32 33.75
C ARG A 217 -19.09 -11.85 33.81
N VAL A 218 -19.24 -11.27 34.99
CA VAL A 218 -18.59 -10.01 35.37
C VAL A 218 -17.18 -10.32 35.85
N LEU A 219 -16.18 -9.81 35.12
CA LEU A 219 -14.77 -10.03 35.40
C LEU A 219 -14.12 -8.73 35.90
N PRO A 220 -13.23 -8.79 36.90
CA PRO A 220 -12.31 -7.69 37.14
C PRO A 220 -11.24 -7.64 36.04
N VAL A 221 -10.62 -6.47 35.83
CA VAL A 221 -9.70 -6.22 34.69
C VAL A 221 -8.50 -7.16 34.70
N ASP A 222 -7.90 -7.43 35.86
CA ASP A 222 -6.78 -8.38 36.04
C ASP A 222 -7.15 -9.82 35.65
N ARG A 223 -8.45 -10.11 35.53
CA ARG A 223 -9.02 -11.40 35.12
C ARG A 223 -9.82 -11.29 33.82
N GLY A 224 -9.64 -10.22 33.06
CA GLY A 224 -10.33 -9.99 31.81
C GLY A 224 -10.07 -11.08 30.77
N ARG A 225 -10.89 -11.05 29.72
CA ARG A 225 -10.72 -11.87 28.52
C ARG A 225 -9.52 -11.33 27.75
N ARG A 226 -8.61 -12.22 27.38
CA ARG A 226 -7.45 -11.89 26.55
C ARG A 226 -7.83 -12.02 25.08
N PHE A 227 -7.52 -11.00 24.30
CA PHE A 227 -7.62 -10.98 22.84
C PHE A 227 -6.26 -10.60 22.27
N VAL A 228 -5.77 -11.35 21.29
CA VAL A 228 -4.43 -11.15 20.75
C VAL A 228 -4.49 -11.01 19.24
N THR A 229 -3.94 -9.92 18.71
CA THR A 229 -3.74 -9.70 17.28
C THR A 229 -2.25 -9.72 16.93
N ASP A 230 -1.91 -9.30 15.71
CA ASP A 230 -0.53 -9.22 15.26
C ASP A 230 0.30 -8.21 16.05
N HIS A 231 -0.30 -7.07 16.42
CA HIS A 231 0.38 -5.96 17.08
C HIS A 231 -0.11 -5.69 18.51
N TRP A 232 -1.24 -6.27 18.94
CA TRP A 232 -1.87 -5.93 20.21
C TRP A 232 -2.18 -7.16 21.06
N GLU A 233 -1.98 -7.02 22.38
CA GLU A 233 -2.59 -7.88 23.40
C GLU A 233 -3.54 -7.03 24.21
N ILE A 234 -4.83 -7.39 24.19
CA ILE A 234 -5.90 -6.66 24.84
C ILE A 234 -6.44 -7.51 25.97
N LEU A 235 -6.51 -6.93 27.17
CA LEU A 235 -7.16 -7.51 28.33
C LEU A 235 -8.43 -6.70 28.62
N SER A 236 -9.59 -7.32 28.43
CA SER A 236 -10.88 -6.61 28.47
C SER A 236 -11.89 -7.34 29.35
N THR A 237 -12.69 -6.58 30.09
CA THR A 237 -13.86 -7.12 30.82
C THR A 237 -15.11 -7.16 29.94
N ALA A 238 -15.07 -6.54 28.76
CA ALA A 238 -16.15 -6.54 27.79
C ALA A 238 -16.34 -7.93 27.16
N PRO A 239 -17.51 -8.18 26.52
CA PRO A 239 -17.69 -9.30 25.61
C PRO A 239 -16.57 -9.42 24.56
N LEU A 240 -16.35 -10.64 24.09
CA LEU A 240 -15.28 -10.93 23.14
C LEU A 240 -15.48 -10.22 21.80
N GLU A 241 -16.75 -10.09 21.36
CA GLU A 241 -17.13 -9.38 20.13
C GLU A 241 -16.76 -7.89 20.18
N ASP A 242 -17.07 -7.21 21.28
CA ASP A 242 -16.69 -5.81 21.48
C ASP A 242 -15.16 -5.64 21.47
N THR A 243 -14.47 -6.59 22.09
CA THR A 243 -13.01 -6.62 22.13
C THR A 243 -12.41 -6.85 20.74
N ALA A 244 -13.02 -7.73 19.93
CA ALA A 244 -12.65 -7.96 18.53
C ALA A 244 -12.86 -6.69 17.67
N GLY A 245 -13.97 -5.99 17.88
CA GLY A 245 -14.25 -4.71 17.20
C GLY A 245 -13.21 -3.63 17.52
N LEU A 246 -12.79 -3.52 18.79
CA LEU A 246 -11.68 -2.64 19.18
C LEU A 246 -10.35 -3.08 18.54
N ALA A 247 -10.05 -4.38 18.60
CA ALA A 247 -8.83 -4.94 18.05
C ALA A 247 -8.69 -4.64 16.54
N SER A 248 -9.77 -4.81 15.78
CA SER A 248 -9.80 -4.49 14.35
C SER A 248 -9.46 -3.02 14.08
N ARG A 249 -10.01 -2.09 14.87
CA ARG A 249 -9.72 -0.65 14.72
C ARG A 249 -8.29 -0.29 15.08
N LEU A 250 -7.71 -0.96 16.09
CA LEU A 250 -6.31 -0.77 16.48
C LEU A 250 -5.35 -1.28 15.40
N GLU A 251 -5.66 -2.41 14.77
CA GLU A 251 -4.89 -2.94 13.63
C GLU A 251 -4.98 -2.00 12.41
N GLU A 252 -6.17 -1.53 12.07
CA GLU A 252 -6.38 -0.57 10.99
C GLU A 252 -5.63 0.75 11.24
N THR A 253 -5.70 1.27 12.47
CA THR A 253 -4.98 2.49 12.88
C THR A 253 -3.47 2.29 12.79
N SER A 254 -2.95 1.14 13.25
CA SER A 254 -1.53 0.81 13.16
C SER A 254 -1.05 0.72 11.70
N GLN A 255 -1.86 0.10 10.83
CA GLN A 255 -1.58 0.05 9.40
C GLN A 255 -1.59 1.44 8.75
N ALA A 256 -2.58 2.28 9.07
CA ALA A 256 -2.65 3.65 8.56
C ALA A 256 -1.46 4.49 9.05
N TRP A 257 -1.12 4.38 10.34
CA TRP A 257 0.00 5.11 10.93
C TRP A 257 1.33 4.78 10.25
N ARG A 258 1.60 3.50 9.98
CA ARG A 258 2.83 3.08 9.25
C ARG A 258 2.91 3.62 7.82
N GLN A 259 1.79 3.85 7.16
CA GLN A 259 1.77 4.40 5.80
C GLN A 259 2.01 5.91 5.80
N VAL A 260 1.34 6.62 6.70
CA VAL A 260 1.37 8.09 6.82
C VAL A 260 2.70 8.55 7.42
N PHE A 261 3.21 7.82 8.40
CA PHE A 261 4.36 8.20 9.22
C PHE A 261 5.54 7.23 9.09
N GLY A 262 5.59 6.38 8.06
CA GLY A 262 6.61 5.34 7.90
C GLY A 262 8.06 5.84 7.91
N GLY A 263 8.28 7.12 7.58
CA GLY A 263 9.59 7.79 7.70
C GLY A 263 10.14 7.85 9.13
N PHE A 264 9.30 7.76 10.16
CA PHE A 264 9.72 7.75 11.58
C PHE A 264 10.30 6.40 12.06
N GLY A 265 10.18 5.34 11.25
CA GLY A 265 10.64 4.00 11.61
C GLY A 265 11.95 3.58 10.94
N VAL A 266 12.64 4.49 10.26
CA VAL A 266 13.85 4.21 9.44
C VAL A 266 15.15 4.62 10.16
N ASP A 267 15.08 5.01 11.43
CA ASP A 267 16.27 5.29 12.27
C ASP A 267 16.93 4.00 12.82
#